data_AF-A0A7C4HQ14-F1
#
_entry.id   AF-A0A7C4HQ14-F1
#
_cell.length_a   1.000
_cell.length_b   1.000
_cell.length_c   1.000
_cell.angle_alpha   90.00
_cell.angle_beta   90.00
_cell.angle_gamma   90.00
#
_symmetry.space_group_name_H-M   'P 1'
#
loop_
_entity.id
_entity.type
_entity.pdbx_description
1 polymer ?
#
loop_
_entity_poly.entity_id
_entity_poly.type
_entity_poly.pdbx_seq_one_letter_code
_entity_poly.pdbx_strand_id
1 'polypeptide(L)'
;MNKLTRTKEVLWIIAMFGLVALALRIFLGLGATTNLTDAMPWGLWKIFNMVAGVALATGGFALAGTVYVLRLKKYQSLLKPAIVVAFLGYGVSCFSLMWDIGLPHLIWHPILPSMWNHHSFLFEVAWCVMIYFTVSFIELSPTVLEKFPQGQKIAHFLHRWSTPLVIFGVTLSTLHHTSLGSLFLVAPARLHPLWYTGAWLPFQFITSAVGAGMLTVVLVALTYAWLFNKEPDRPAVDGIARGAAVVLAIFAALRLAELTINGKWPLVFSGEWEGYVFGV
;
A
#
# COMPACT_ATOMS: atom_id res chain seq x y z
N MET A 1 29.78 2.65 16.50
CA MET A 1 29.05 2.81 15.22
C MET A 1 27.86 3.73 15.42
N ASN A 2 27.68 4.72 14.56
CA ASN A 2 26.47 5.56 14.55
C ASN A 2 25.24 4.70 14.29
N LYS A 3 24.10 5.04 14.92
CA LYS A 3 22.80 4.36 14.74
C LYS A 3 22.48 4.13 13.25
N LEU A 4 22.73 5.16 12.43
CA LEU A 4 22.54 5.13 10.98
C LEU A 4 23.37 4.04 10.28
N THR A 5 24.63 3.85 10.66
CA THR A 5 25.51 2.83 10.05
C THR A 5 24.99 1.43 10.36
N ARG A 6 24.61 1.17 11.63
CA ARG A 6 24.01 -0.11 12.02
C ARG A 6 22.72 -0.39 11.26
N THR A 7 21.83 0.59 11.15
CA THR A 7 20.58 0.44 10.40
C THR A 7 20.86 0.13 8.92
N LYS A 8 21.81 0.83 8.30
CA LYS A 8 22.20 0.57 6.90
C LYS A 8 22.73 -0.84 6.71
N GLU A 9 23.60 -1.32 7.59
CA GLU A 9 24.15 -2.68 7.50
C GLU A 9 23.07 -3.74 7.62
N VAL A 10 22.14 -3.60 8.57
CA VAL A 10 20.98 -4.50 8.71
C VAL A 10 20.14 -4.50 7.43
N LEU A 11 19.86 -3.33 6.85
CA LEU A 11 19.11 -3.24 5.60
C LEU A 11 19.84 -3.88 4.42
N TRP A 12 21.17 -3.73 4.34
CA TRP A 12 21.99 -4.40 3.32
C TRP A 12 21.96 -5.92 3.46
N ILE A 13 22.02 -6.43 4.69
CA ILE A 13 21.90 -7.87 4.96
C ILE A 13 20.52 -8.37 4.49
N ILE A 14 19.44 -7.68 4.87
CA ILE A 14 18.08 -8.04 4.43
C ILE A 14 17.97 -8.00 2.89
N ALA A 15 18.52 -6.97 2.25
CA ALA A 15 18.53 -6.85 0.80
C ALA A 15 19.31 -7.99 0.14
N MET A 16 20.44 -8.42 0.71
CA MET A 16 21.21 -9.57 0.23
C MET A 16 20.39 -10.87 0.31
N PHE A 17 19.72 -11.12 1.45
CA PHE A 17 18.81 -12.27 1.57
C PHE A 17 17.67 -12.21 0.54
N GLY A 18 17.11 -11.01 0.30
CA GLY A 18 16.10 -10.80 -0.74
C GLY A 18 16.61 -11.11 -2.15
N LEU A 19 17.85 -10.72 -2.47
CA LEU A 19 18.50 -11.04 -3.75
C LEU A 19 18.75 -12.55 -3.91
N VAL A 20 19.20 -13.22 -2.85
CA VAL A 20 19.36 -14.68 -2.85
C VAL A 20 18.01 -15.37 -3.08
N ALA A 21 16.97 -14.96 -2.36
CA ALA A 21 15.62 -15.50 -2.54
C ALA A 21 15.10 -15.26 -3.96
N LEU A 22 15.35 -14.08 -4.54
CA LEU A 22 14.98 -13.78 -5.91
C LEU A 22 15.72 -14.66 -6.92
N ALA A 23 17.03 -14.84 -6.75
CA ALA A 23 17.82 -15.73 -7.60
C ALA A 23 17.29 -17.17 -7.53
N LEU A 24 17.07 -17.69 -6.32
CA LEU A 24 16.48 -19.01 -6.11
C LEU A 24 15.12 -19.13 -6.80
N ARG A 25 14.27 -18.10 -6.72
CA ARG A 25 12.97 -18.09 -7.39
C ARG A 25 13.11 -18.17 -8.90
N ILE A 26 14.09 -17.48 -9.49
CA ILE A 26 14.31 -17.50 -10.95
C ILE A 26 14.79 -18.87 -11.42
N PHE A 27 15.67 -19.54 -10.67
CA PHE A 27 16.26 -20.81 -11.07
C PHE A 27 15.42 -22.04 -10.69
N LEU A 28 14.74 -22.02 -9.54
CA LEU A 28 13.99 -23.16 -8.99
C LEU A 28 12.47 -23.02 -9.22
N GLY A 29 12.00 -21.86 -9.67
CA GLY A 29 10.58 -21.57 -9.87
C GLY A 29 9.80 -21.31 -8.58
N LEU A 30 8.49 -21.11 -8.72
CA LEU A 30 7.61 -20.78 -7.59
C LEU A 30 7.47 -21.93 -6.60
N GLY A 31 7.28 -23.16 -7.08
CA GLY A 31 6.98 -24.31 -6.21
C GLY A 31 8.03 -24.54 -5.12
N ALA A 32 9.32 -24.50 -5.49
CA ALA A 32 10.42 -24.73 -4.55
C ALA A 32 10.69 -23.57 -3.58
N THR A 33 10.23 -22.35 -3.89
CA THR A 33 10.65 -21.12 -3.18
C THR A 33 9.55 -20.44 -2.38
N THR A 34 8.28 -20.77 -2.65
CA THR A 34 7.14 -20.01 -2.11
C THR A 34 6.21 -20.84 -1.21
N ASN A 35 6.39 -22.16 -1.14
CA ASN A 35 5.52 -23.07 -0.39
C ASN A 35 4.03 -22.91 -0.74
N LEU A 36 3.74 -22.54 -2.00
CA LEU A 36 2.39 -22.42 -2.52
C LEU A 36 1.83 -23.81 -2.84
N THR A 37 0.52 -23.96 -2.64
CA THR A 37 -0.23 -25.19 -2.96
C THR A 37 -1.46 -24.83 -3.78
N ASP A 38 -2.06 -25.80 -4.48
CA ASP A 38 -3.31 -25.58 -5.24
C ASP A 38 -4.49 -25.18 -4.32
N ALA A 39 -4.41 -25.57 -3.04
CA ALA A 39 -5.35 -25.15 -2.01
C ALA A 39 -5.18 -23.66 -1.65
N MET A 40 -3.93 -23.16 -1.60
CA MET A 40 -3.60 -21.78 -1.25
C MET A 40 -2.59 -21.17 -2.24
N PRO A 41 -3.04 -20.83 -3.47
CA PRO A 41 -2.15 -20.43 -4.56
C PRO A 41 -1.53 -19.03 -4.37
N TRP A 42 -2.05 -18.25 -3.43
CA TRP A 42 -1.51 -16.92 -3.07
C TRP A 42 -0.60 -16.97 -1.85
N GLY A 43 -0.72 -18.03 -1.05
CA GLY A 43 0.01 -18.21 0.19
C GLY A 43 -0.12 -17.03 1.14
N LEU A 44 0.81 -16.95 2.08
CA LEU A 44 0.98 -15.78 2.92
C LEU A 44 1.61 -14.62 2.14
N TRP A 45 2.46 -14.94 1.16
CA TRP A 45 3.30 -13.97 0.44
C TRP A 45 2.47 -12.89 -0.22
N LYS A 46 1.44 -13.25 -1.01
CA LYS A 46 0.62 -12.25 -1.71
C LYS A 46 -0.20 -11.37 -0.78
N ILE A 47 -0.68 -11.94 0.33
CA ILE A 47 -1.44 -11.16 1.31
C ILE A 47 -0.52 -10.18 2.03
N PHE A 48 0.68 -10.61 2.43
CA PHE A 48 1.61 -9.76 3.15
C PHE A 48 2.25 -8.69 2.24
N ASN A 49 2.80 -9.08 1.10
CA ASN A 49 3.55 -8.16 0.25
C ASN A 49 2.65 -7.22 -0.56
N MET A 50 1.53 -7.70 -1.12
CA MET A 50 0.66 -6.91 -1.99
C MET A 50 -0.51 -6.36 -1.20
N VAL A 51 -1.30 -7.22 -0.56
CA VAL A 51 -2.55 -6.74 0.06
C VAL A 51 -2.27 -5.81 1.24
N ALA A 52 -1.47 -6.26 2.20
CA ALA A 52 -1.08 -5.45 3.35
C ALA A 52 0.02 -4.44 3.00
N GLY A 53 1.03 -4.84 2.22
CA GLY A 53 2.15 -3.97 1.86
C GLY A 53 1.74 -2.73 1.06
N VAL A 54 0.85 -2.88 0.06
CA VAL A 54 0.32 -1.71 -0.68
C VAL A 54 -0.54 -0.83 0.23
N ALA A 55 -1.26 -1.42 1.19
CA ALA A 55 -1.99 -0.67 2.21
C ALA A 55 -1.08 0.20 3.10
N LEU A 56 0.21 -0.10 3.24
CA LEU A 56 1.16 0.79 3.93
C LEU A 56 1.65 1.95 3.03
N ALA A 57 1.66 1.74 1.72
CA ALA A 57 2.09 2.73 0.73
C ALA A 57 1.07 3.86 0.52
N THR A 58 -0.13 3.75 1.11
CA THR A 58 -1.25 4.68 0.96
C THR A 58 -1.05 6.04 1.63
N GLY A 59 0.00 6.17 2.45
CA GLY A 59 0.30 7.40 3.17
C GLY A 59 0.40 8.64 2.28
N GLY A 60 0.96 8.48 1.06
CA GLY A 60 1.11 9.57 0.10
C GLY A 60 -0.22 10.21 -0.28
N PHE A 61 -1.18 9.43 -0.78
CA PHE A 61 -2.48 10.00 -1.17
C PHE A 61 -3.34 10.37 0.03
N ALA A 62 -3.28 9.63 1.15
CA ALA A 62 -4.05 9.97 2.35
C ALA A 62 -3.66 11.37 2.85
N LEU A 63 -2.36 11.65 2.85
CA LEU A 63 -1.85 12.96 3.24
C LEU A 63 -2.07 14.02 2.17
N ALA A 64 -1.90 13.68 0.89
CA ALA A 64 -2.17 14.61 -0.21
C ALA A 64 -3.65 15.02 -0.26
N GLY A 65 -4.57 14.09 -0.04
CA GLY A 65 -6.01 14.37 0.15
C GLY A 65 -6.25 15.29 1.35
N THR A 66 -5.58 15.02 2.48
CA THR A 66 -5.69 15.87 3.68
C THR A 66 -5.20 17.31 3.42
N VAL A 67 -4.08 17.48 2.72
CA VAL A 67 -3.47 18.80 2.49
C VAL A 67 -4.17 19.57 1.35
N TYR A 68 -4.44 18.92 0.22
CA TYR A 68 -4.95 19.57 -0.98
C TYR A 68 -6.48 19.55 -1.09
N VAL A 69 -7.13 18.44 -0.75
CA VAL A 69 -8.60 18.32 -0.83
C VAL A 69 -9.26 18.94 0.41
N LEU A 70 -8.84 18.53 1.60
CA LEU A 70 -9.36 19.10 2.86
C LEU A 70 -8.74 20.46 3.21
N ARG A 71 -7.79 20.95 2.41
CA ARG A 71 -7.09 22.24 2.57
C ARG A 71 -6.39 22.41 3.93
N LEU A 72 -6.01 21.32 4.59
CA LEU A 72 -5.34 21.35 5.89
C LEU A 72 -3.82 21.55 5.74
N LYS A 73 -3.41 22.79 5.44
CA LYS A 73 -2.01 23.17 5.19
C LYS A 73 -1.04 22.88 6.34
N LYS A 74 -1.53 22.73 7.57
CA LYS A 74 -0.69 22.41 8.74
C LYS A 74 0.06 21.07 8.61
N TYR A 75 -0.35 20.19 7.70
CA TYR A 75 0.30 18.89 7.47
C TYR A 75 1.26 18.88 6.27
N GLN A 76 1.50 20.04 5.64
CA GLN A 76 2.34 20.15 4.46
C GLN A 76 3.80 19.71 4.70
N SER A 77 4.28 19.80 5.94
CA SER A 77 5.60 19.32 6.35
C SER A 77 5.79 17.81 6.15
N LEU A 78 4.72 17.04 6.26
CA LEU A 78 4.73 15.57 6.10
C LEU A 78 4.47 15.12 4.66
N LEU A 79 4.09 16.04 3.76
CA LEU A 79 3.66 15.71 2.40
C LEU A 79 4.80 15.08 1.59
N LYS A 80 5.99 15.69 1.62
CA LYS A 80 7.17 15.17 0.92
C LYS A 80 7.55 13.75 1.35
N PRO A 81 7.71 13.43 2.65
CA PRO A 81 8.00 12.06 3.05
C PRO A 81 6.88 11.09 2.68
N ALA A 82 5.61 11.50 2.74
CA ALA A 82 4.50 10.64 2.33
C ALA A 82 4.53 10.28 0.84
N ILE A 83 4.84 11.24 -0.04
CA ILE A 83 5.00 10.99 -1.49
C ILE A 83 6.16 10.02 -1.75
N VAL A 84 7.28 10.17 -1.04
CA VAL A 84 8.42 9.23 -1.14
C VAL A 84 8.00 7.83 -0.71
N VAL A 85 7.26 7.70 0.40
CA VAL A 85 6.73 6.41 0.87
C VAL A 85 5.81 5.78 -0.17
N ALA A 86 4.90 6.56 -0.78
CA ALA A 86 4.03 6.05 -1.84
C ALA A 86 4.84 5.61 -3.07
N PHE A 87 5.76 6.43 -3.56
CA PHE A 87 6.60 6.07 -4.71
C PHE A 87 7.39 4.77 -4.45
N LEU A 88 8.05 4.66 -3.30
CA LEU A 88 8.80 3.46 -2.94
C LEU A 88 7.90 2.25 -2.72
N GLY A 89 6.78 2.41 -2.02
CA GLY A 89 5.85 1.31 -1.73
C GLY A 89 5.20 0.75 -2.99
N TYR A 90 4.71 1.60 -3.89
CA TYR A 90 4.19 1.16 -5.19
C TYR A 90 5.31 0.62 -6.09
N GLY A 91 6.52 1.17 -6.03
CA GLY A 91 7.68 0.64 -6.74
C GLY A 91 8.05 -0.78 -6.29
N VAL A 92 8.10 -1.03 -4.98
CA VAL A 92 8.28 -2.37 -4.39
C VAL A 92 7.13 -3.30 -4.80
N SER A 93 5.91 -2.79 -4.87
CA SER A 93 4.74 -3.57 -5.28
C SER A 93 4.82 -4.01 -6.73
N CYS A 94 5.16 -3.09 -7.64
CA CYS A 94 5.42 -3.41 -9.06
C CYS A 94 6.56 -4.43 -9.20
N PHE A 95 7.67 -4.22 -8.49
CA PHE A 95 8.83 -5.11 -8.53
C PHE A 95 8.50 -6.52 -8.01
N SER A 96 7.79 -6.61 -6.90
CA SER A 96 7.38 -7.88 -6.32
C SER A 96 6.34 -8.57 -7.20
N LEU A 97 5.37 -7.84 -7.77
CA LEU A 97 4.37 -8.41 -8.67
C LEU A 97 5.02 -9.05 -9.91
N MET A 98 6.04 -8.41 -10.47
CA MET A 98 6.85 -8.97 -11.56
C MET A 98 7.38 -10.36 -11.22
N TRP A 99 7.84 -10.57 -10.00
CA TRP A 99 8.44 -11.83 -9.59
C TRP A 99 7.51 -12.81 -8.89
N ASP A 100 6.33 -12.39 -8.48
CA ASP A 100 5.35 -13.28 -7.89
C ASP A 100 4.49 -14.00 -8.95
N ILE A 101 4.41 -13.47 -10.17
CA ILE A 101 3.61 -14.09 -11.25
C ILE A 101 4.41 -15.24 -11.87
N GLY A 102 3.72 -16.35 -12.18
CA GLY A 102 4.36 -17.53 -12.79
C GLY A 102 5.06 -17.26 -14.13
N LEU A 103 4.53 -16.33 -14.91
CA LEU A 103 5.07 -15.89 -16.21
C LEU A 103 5.44 -14.40 -16.14
N PRO A 104 6.60 -14.05 -15.55
CA PRO A 104 7.00 -12.66 -15.31
C PRO A 104 7.14 -11.85 -16.60
N HIS A 105 7.59 -12.50 -17.68
CA HIS A 105 7.80 -11.89 -18.99
C HIS A 105 6.48 -11.49 -19.69
N LEU A 106 5.31 -11.90 -19.19
CA LEU A 106 4.00 -11.53 -19.73
C LEU A 106 3.32 -10.38 -18.97
N ILE A 107 3.97 -9.79 -17.95
CA ILE A 107 3.34 -8.75 -17.12
C ILE A 107 2.86 -7.52 -17.92
N TRP A 108 3.41 -7.29 -19.11
CA TRP A 108 3.06 -6.15 -19.96
C TRP A 108 1.73 -6.29 -20.69
N HIS A 109 1.10 -7.48 -20.69
CA HIS A 109 -0.15 -7.74 -21.43
C HIS A 109 -1.29 -6.77 -21.09
N PRO A 110 -1.54 -6.38 -19.82
CA PRO A 110 -2.58 -5.41 -19.48
C PRO A 110 -2.39 -4.03 -20.11
N ILE A 111 -1.19 -3.69 -20.61
CA ILE A 111 -0.90 -2.40 -21.25
C ILE A 111 -1.48 -2.37 -22.68
N LEU A 112 -1.55 -3.51 -23.37
CA LEU A 112 -2.00 -3.55 -24.77
C LEU A 112 -3.53 -3.60 -24.89
N PRO A 113 -4.16 -2.69 -25.65
CA PRO A 113 -5.61 -2.66 -25.83
C PRO A 113 -6.24 -3.95 -26.34
N SER A 114 -5.51 -4.72 -27.16
CA SER A 114 -6.00 -5.99 -27.71
C SER A 114 -6.15 -7.11 -26.67
N MET A 115 -5.55 -6.96 -25.49
CA MET A 115 -5.47 -7.99 -24.45
C MET A 115 -6.18 -7.58 -23.15
N TRP A 116 -7.02 -6.53 -23.20
CA TRP A 116 -7.75 -6.04 -22.05
C TRP A 116 -8.87 -6.99 -21.64
N ASN A 117 -8.97 -7.27 -20.34
CA ASN A 117 -10.06 -8.03 -19.76
C ASN A 117 -10.80 -7.17 -18.71
N HIS A 118 -11.82 -6.46 -19.17
CA HIS A 118 -12.60 -5.53 -18.35
C HIS A 118 -13.48 -6.20 -17.28
N HIS A 119 -13.63 -7.53 -17.31
CA HIS A 119 -14.41 -8.28 -16.32
C HIS A 119 -13.56 -8.74 -15.13
N SER A 120 -12.25 -8.44 -15.12
CA SER A 120 -11.32 -8.86 -14.07
C SER A 120 -10.95 -7.72 -13.14
N PHE A 121 -11.18 -7.89 -11.84
CA PHE A 121 -10.66 -6.95 -10.82
C PHE A 121 -9.14 -6.85 -10.85
N LEU A 122 -8.43 -7.93 -11.22
CA LEU A 122 -6.96 -7.89 -11.34
C LEU A 122 -6.50 -6.98 -12.49
N PHE A 123 -7.29 -6.88 -13.56
CA PHE A 123 -6.99 -5.96 -14.67
C PHE A 123 -7.11 -4.50 -14.21
N GLU A 124 -8.20 -4.17 -13.51
CA GLU A 124 -8.40 -2.84 -12.95
C GLU A 124 -7.29 -2.49 -11.94
N VAL A 125 -7.00 -3.39 -11.00
CA VAL A 125 -5.94 -3.23 -10.00
C VAL A 125 -4.58 -3.00 -10.67
N ALA A 126 -4.25 -3.74 -11.72
CA ALA A 126 -2.99 -3.56 -12.46
C ALA A 126 -2.90 -2.15 -13.08
N TRP A 127 -3.97 -1.67 -13.73
CA TRP A 127 -4.02 -0.33 -14.30
C TRP A 127 -3.89 0.77 -13.24
N CYS A 128 -4.62 0.64 -12.13
CA CYS A 128 -4.52 1.60 -11.04
C CYS A 128 -3.10 1.68 -10.49
N VAL A 129 -2.44 0.54 -10.27
CA VAL A 129 -1.05 0.50 -9.77
C VAL A 129 -0.08 1.13 -10.78
N MET A 130 -0.17 0.79 -12.06
CA MET A 130 0.71 1.33 -13.10
C MET A 130 0.58 2.84 -13.25
N ILE A 131 -0.66 3.35 -13.34
CA ILE A 131 -0.90 4.78 -13.48
C ILE A 131 -0.50 5.50 -12.19
N TYR A 132 -0.86 4.96 -11.01
CA TYR A 132 -0.53 5.61 -9.74
C TYR A 132 0.97 5.65 -9.48
N PHE A 133 1.71 4.60 -9.81
CA PHE A 133 3.17 4.60 -9.75
C PHE A 133 3.77 5.68 -10.67
N THR A 134 3.22 5.83 -11.88
CA THR A 134 3.60 6.89 -12.83
C THR A 134 3.30 8.28 -12.27
N VAL A 135 2.12 8.50 -11.70
CA VAL A 135 1.74 9.77 -11.06
C VAL A 135 2.67 10.09 -9.89
N SER A 136 2.95 9.10 -9.03
CA SER A 136 3.87 9.26 -7.89
C SER A 136 5.29 9.59 -8.35
N PHE A 137 5.76 9.00 -9.45
CA PHE A 137 7.04 9.33 -10.06
C PHE A 137 7.05 10.78 -10.57
N ILE A 138 6.00 11.21 -11.27
CA ILE A 138 5.85 12.59 -11.75
C ILE A 138 5.81 13.56 -10.56
N GLU A 139 5.09 13.23 -9.49
CA GLU A 139 4.98 14.07 -8.29
C GLU A 139 6.30 14.18 -7.51
N LEU A 140 7.11 13.11 -7.48
CA LEU A 140 8.43 13.12 -6.86
C LEU A 140 9.46 13.87 -7.71
N SER A 141 9.30 13.89 -9.03
CA SER A 141 10.31 14.39 -9.97
C SER A 141 10.73 15.85 -9.80
N PRO A 142 9.86 16.85 -9.46
CA PRO A 142 10.30 18.22 -9.20
C PRO A 142 11.32 18.29 -8.06
N THR A 143 11.14 17.49 -7.00
CA THR A 143 12.05 17.45 -5.85
C THR A 143 13.45 16.97 -6.23
N VAL A 144 13.56 16.14 -7.28
CA VAL A 144 14.84 15.67 -7.81
C VAL A 144 15.40 16.67 -8.84
N LEU A 145 14.56 17.16 -9.75
CA LEU A 145 14.94 18.07 -10.84
C LEU A 145 15.36 19.46 -10.36
N GLU A 146 14.80 19.96 -9.26
CA GLU A 146 15.20 21.24 -8.65
C GLU A 146 16.68 21.27 -8.23
N LYS A 147 17.30 20.11 -8.01
CA LYS A 147 18.73 20.02 -7.68
C LYS A 147 19.64 20.28 -8.88
N PHE A 148 19.11 20.22 -10.10
CA PHE A 148 19.88 20.40 -11.34
C PHE A 148 19.50 21.72 -12.01
N PRO A 149 20.48 22.56 -12.43
CA PRO A 149 20.19 23.84 -13.08
C PRO A 149 19.31 23.70 -14.34
N GLN A 150 19.52 22.63 -15.12
CA GLN A 150 18.78 22.35 -16.35
C GLN A 150 17.33 21.85 -16.09
N GLY A 151 17.05 21.33 -14.89
CA GLY A 151 15.76 20.74 -14.52
C GLY A 151 14.72 21.75 -14.01
N GLN A 152 15.13 22.99 -13.73
CA GLN A 152 14.26 23.98 -13.06
C GLN A 152 13.02 24.36 -13.89
N LYS A 153 13.15 24.46 -15.22
CA LYS A 153 12.01 24.76 -16.11
C LYS A 153 10.96 23.64 -16.08
N ILE A 154 11.43 22.39 -16.09
CA ILE A 154 10.56 21.20 -16.04
C ILE A 154 9.93 21.09 -14.65
N ALA A 155 10.69 21.31 -13.58
CA ALA A 155 10.17 21.29 -12.21
C ALA A 155 9.04 22.32 -12.01
N HIS A 156 9.19 23.54 -12.53
CA HIS A 156 8.15 24.58 -12.44
C HIS A 156 6.88 24.19 -13.20
N PHE A 157 7.03 23.61 -14.40
CA PHE A 157 5.90 23.09 -15.16
C PHE A 157 5.17 21.98 -14.41
N LEU A 158 5.91 21.02 -13.84
CA LEU A 158 5.33 19.91 -13.09
C LEU A 158 4.68 20.34 -11.78
N HIS A 159 5.24 21.34 -11.08
CA HIS A 159 4.60 21.94 -9.91
C HIS A 159 3.23 22.53 -10.22
N ARG A 160 3.05 23.15 -11.39
CA ARG A 160 1.75 23.66 -11.84
C ARG A 160 0.71 22.54 -12.00
N TRP A 161 1.15 21.34 -12.42
CA TRP A 161 0.29 20.16 -12.59
C TRP A 161 0.16 19.30 -11.33
N SER A 162 0.85 19.63 -10.23
CA SER A 162 0.80 18.84 -8.99
C SER A 162 -0.62 18.65 -8.45
N THR A 163 -1.42 19.73 -8.39
CA THR A 163 -2.76 19.68 -7.81
C THR A 163 -3.72 18.75 -8.56
N PRO A 164 -3.88 18.87 -9.90
CA PRO A 164 -4.73 17.93 -10.64
C PRO A 164 -4.20 16.50 -10.60
N LEU A 165 -2.88 16.30 -10.64
CA LEU A 165 -2.28 14.96 -10.53
C LEU A 165 -2.55 14.31 -9.17
N VAL A 166 -2.49 15.09 -8.09
CA VAL A 166 -2.85 14.62 -6.74
C VAL A 166 -4.32 14.21 -6.68
N ILE A 167 -5.23 15.04 -7.17
CA ILE A 167 -6.67 14.72 -7.17
C ILE A 167 -6.92 13.44 -7.95
N PHE A 168 -6.31 13.32 -9.12
CA PHE A 168 -6.39 12.10 -9.93
C PHE A 168 -5.80 10.88 -9.22
N GLY A 169 -4.65 11.04 -8.55
CA GLY A 169 -4.01 9.99 -7.75
C GLY A 169 -4.87 9.54 -6.57
N VAL A 170 -5.55 10.44 -5.87
CA VAL A 170 -6.49 10.13 -4.79
C VAL A 170 -7.67 9.31 -5.32
N THR A 171 -8.24 9.69 -6.47
CA THR A 171 -9.32 8.93 -7.12
C THR A 171 -8.86 7.53 -7.51
N LEU A 172 -7.71 7.41 -8.18
CA LEU A 172 -7.16 6.11 -8.58
C LEU A 172 -6.85 5.21 -7.40
N SER A 173 -6.36 5.78 -6.29
CA SER A 173 -6.06 5.02 -5.09
C SER A 173 -7.34 4.51 -4.41
N THR A 174 -8.37 5.36 -4.36
CA THR A 174 -9.70 4.95 -3.86
C THR A 174 -10.20 3.74 -4.65
N LEU A 175 -10.17 3.83 -5.99
CA LEU A 175 -10.54 2.73 -6.88
C LEU A 175 -9.70 1.47 -6.62
N HIS A 176 -8.38 1.61 -6.55
CA HIS A 176 -7.46 0.50 -6.32
C HIS A 176 -7.81 -0.28 -5.05
N HIS A 177 -7.96 0.39 -3.90
CA HIS A 177 -8.21 -0.30 -2.63
C HIS A 177 -9.63 -0.88 -2.55
N THR A 178 -10.62 -0.22 -3.15
CA THR A 178 -11.97 -0.80 -3.23
C THR A 178 -11.98 -2.04 -4.12
N SER A 179 -11.30 -2.02 -5.27
CA SER A 179 -11.26 -3.13 -6.22
C SER A 179 -10.41 -4.29 -5.73
N LEU A 180 -9.36 -4.01 -4.95
CA LEU A 180 -8.59 -5.03 -4.23
C LEU A 180 -9.46 -5.75 -3.18
N GLY A 181 -10.34 -5.04 -2.47
CA GLY A 181 -11.32 -5.66 -1.57
C GLY A 181 -12.38 -6.46 -2.34
N SER A 182 -12.87 -5.92 -3.46
CA SER A 182 -13.87 -6.58 -4.33
C SER A 182 -13.36 -7.88 -4.95
N LEU A 183 -12.04 -8.02 -5.16
CA LEU A 183 -11.46 -9.25 -5.69
C LEU A 183 -11.84 -10.50 -4.87
N PHE A 184 -11.99 -10.34 -3.56
CA PHE A 184 -12.38 -11.42 -2.66
C PHE A 184 -13.87 -11.81 -2.75
N LEU A 185 -14.71 -10.96 -3.37
CA LEU A 185 -16.13 -11.27 -3.60
C LEU A 185 -16.33 -12.38 -4.63
N VAL A 186 -15.37 -12.56 -5.53
CA VAL A 186 -15.46 -13.54 -6.64
C VAL A 186 -15.16 -14.96 -6.17
N ALA A 187 -14.47 -15.11 -5.03
CA ALA A 187 -14.05 -16.41 -4.49
C ALA A 187 -14.50 -16.61 -3.03
N PRO A 188 -15.82 -16.57 -2.74
CA PRO A 188 -16.33 -16.65 -1.36
C PRO A 188 -15.92 -17.94 -0.65
N ALA A 189 -15.86 -19.06 -1.37
CA ALA A 189 -15.48 -20.37 -0.81
C ALA A 189 -13.99 -20.49 -0.44
N ARG A 190 -13.15 -19.50 -0.82
CA ARG A 190 -11.72 -19.47 -0.49
C ARG A 190 -11.42 -18.62 0.75
N LEU A 191 -12.43 -17.97 1.33
CA LEU A 191 -12.31 -17.21 2.55
C LEU A 191 -13.11 -17.85 3.67
N HIS A 192 -12.51 -17.91 4.85
CA HIS A 192 -13.23 -18.35 6.03
C HIS A 192 -14.44 -17.42 6.29
N PRO A 193 -15.62 -17.93 6.70
CA PRO A 193 -16.85 -17.14 6.84
C PRO A 193 -16.72 -15.93 7.78
N LEU A 194 -15.80 -16.02 8.75
CA LEU A 194 -15.45 -14.89 9.62
C LEU A 194 -14.89 -13.70 8.84
N TRP A 195 -13.97 -13.96 7.89
CA TRP A 195 -13.24 -12.94 7.14
C TRP A 195 -13.95 -12.51 5.85
N TYR A 196 -14.83 -13.36 5.31
CA TYR A 196 -15.67 -13.00 4.17
C TYR A 196 -16.85 -12.12 4.61
N THR A 197 -16.80 -10.82 4.31
CA THR A 197 -17.83 -9.85 4.76
C THR A 197 -18.77 -9.38 3.65
N GLY A 198 -18.73 -10.03 2.49
CA GLY A 198 -19.57 -9.68 1.34
C GLY A 198 -19.38 -8.20 0.95
N ALA A 199 -20.49 -7.49 0.71
CA ALA A 199 -20.48 -6.09 0.25
C ALA A 199 -19.72 -5.10 1.17
N TRP A 200 -19.36 -5.50 2.40
CA TRP A 200 -18.58 -4.69 3.32
C TRP A 200 -17.07 -4.71 3.03
N LEU A 201 -16.57 -5.72 2.29
CA LEU A 201 -15.14 -5.90 2.00
C LEU A 201 -14.50 -4.65 1.36
N PRO A 202 -15.06 -4.04 0.29
CA PRO A 202 -14.43 -2.88 -0.34
C PRO A 202 -14.27 -1.70 0.63
N PHE A 203 -15.26 -1.46 1.48
CA PHE A 203 -15.25 -0.39 2.48
C PHE A 203 -14.24 -0.67 3.60
N GLN A 204 -14.16 -1.92 4.06
CA GLN A 204 -13.18 -2.35 5.06
C GLN A 204 -11.74 -2.24 4.54
N PHE A 205 -11.51 -2.58 3.27
CA PHE A 205 -10.19 -2.46 2.64
C PHE A 205 -9.75 -1.01 2.48
N ILE A 206 -10.60 -0.13 1.99
CA ILE A 206 -10.20 1.28 1.84
C ILE A 206 -10.00 1.99 3.18
N THR A 207 -10.88 1.75 4.17
CA THR A 207 -10.75 2.39 5.50
C THR A 207 -9.51 1.90 6.25
N SER A 208 -9.24 0.59 6.24
CA SER A 208 -8.00 0.05 6.81
C SER A 208 -6.76 0.55 6.09
N ALA A 209 -6.77 0.60 4.75
CA ALA A 209 -5.65 1.08 3.96
C ALA A 209 -5.34 2.57 4.23
N VAL A 210 -6.35 3.44 4.31
CA VAL A 210 -6.15 4.86 4.66
C VAL A 210 -5.57 5.01 6.07
N GLY A 211 -6.13 4.30 7.05
CA GLY A 211 -5.64 4.33 8.43
C GLY A 211 -4.18 3.84 8.55
N ALA A 212 -3.87 2.72 7.91
CA ALA A 212 -2.52 2.15 7.88
C ALA A 212 -1.51 3.06 7.17
N GLY A 213 -1.91 3.73 6.07
CA GLY A 213 -1.08 4.72 5.39
C GLY A 213 -0.73 5.91 6.24
N MET A 214 -1.72 6.48 6.93
CA MET A 214 -1.51 7.60 7.84
C MET A 214 -0.54 7.22 8.97
N LEU A 215 -0.70 6.02 9.55
CA LEU A 215 0.24 5.51 10.55
C LEU A 215 1.63 5.24 9.97
N THR A 216 1.73 4.81 8.72
CA THR A 216 3.03 4.62 8.04
C THR A 216 3.76 5.94 7.89
N VAL A 217 3.07 7.05 7.56
CA VAL A 217 3.67 8.39 7.52
C VAL A 217 4.18 8.80 8.91
N VAL A 218 3.39 8.57 9.96
CA VAL A 218 3.80 8.83 11.35
C VAL A 218 5.05 8.02 11.71
N LEU A 219 5.05 6.73 11.42
CA LEU A 219 6.18 5.83 11.67
C LEU A 219 7.45 6.32 10.96
N VAL A 220 7.34 6.69 9.69
CA VAL A 220 8.47 7.20 8.90
C VAL A 220 8.99 8.53 9.45
N ALA A 221 8.11 9.45 9.83
CA ALA A 221 8.49 10.73 10.43
C ALA A 221 9.24 10.55 11.76
N LEU A 222 8.74 9.67 12.63
CA LEU A 222 9.38 9.35 13.91
C LEU A 222 10.70 8.60 13.73
N THR A 223 10.75 7.65 12.79
CA THR A 223 11.98 6.89 12.47
C THR A 223 13.06 7.82 11.91
N TYR A 224 12.68 8.75 11.03
CA TYR A 224 13.59 9.77 10.50
C TYR A 224 14.13 10.67 11.62
N ALA A 225 13.25 11.18 12.49
CA ALA A 225 13.63 11.99 13.65
C ALA A 225 14.62 11.24 14.56
N TRP A 226 14.36 9.96 14.85
CA TRP A 226 15.21 9.12 15.68
C TRP A 226 16.57 8.81 15.04
N LEU A 227 16.60 8.47 13.74
CA LEU A 227 17.84 8.12 13.03
C LEU A 227 18.79 9.31 12.89
N PHE A 228 18.26 10.51 12.68
CA PHE A 228 19.03 11.72 12.44
C PHE A 228 19.15 12.64 13.67
N ASN A 229 18.66 12.21 14.84
CA ASN A 229 18.57 13.01 16.07
C ASN A 229 17.95 14.40 15.81
N LYS A 230 16.84 14.43 15.07
CA LYS A 230 16.04 15.64 14.81
C LYS A 230 14.74 15.59 15.60
N GLU A 231 14.16 16.75 15.86
CA GLU A 231 12.80 16.82 16.40
C GLU A 231 11.78 16.64 15.28
N PRO A 232 10.77 15.76 15.43
CA PRO A 232 9.67 15.67 14.47
C PRO A 232 8.75 16.89 14.63
N ASP A 233 8.06 17.25 13.55
CA ASP A 233 6.97 18.24 13.59
C ASP A 233 5.79 17.65 14.39
N ARG A 234 5.84 17.80 15.73
CA ARG A 234 4.88 17.21 16.67
C ARG A 234 3.43 17.60 16.33
N PRO A 235 3.08 18.88 16.10
CA PRO A 235 1.72 19.25 15.73
C PRO A 235 1.20 18.51 14.48
N ALA A 236 2.03 18.35 13.45
CA ALA A 236 1.65 17.62 12.25
C ALA A 236 1.54 16.11 12.51
N VAL A 237 2.53 15.52 13.17
CA VAL A 237 2.58 14.07 13.46
C VAL A 237 1.42 13.65 14.36
N ASP A 238 1.19 14.37 15.46
CA ASP A 238 0.11 14.06 16.40
C ASP A 238 -1.26 14.25 15.76
N GLY A 239 -1.41 15.27 14.90
CA GLY A 239 -2.66 15.50 14.17
C GLY A 239 -2.96 14.39 13.16
N ILE A 240 -1.97 13.88 12.43
CA ILE A 240 -2.14 12.73 11.53
C ILE A 240 -2.39 11.44 12.33
N ALA A 241 -1.70 11.23 13.46
CA ALA A 241 -1.93 10.07 14.32
C ALA A 241 -3.37 10.05 14.86
N ARG A 242 -3.90 11.20 15.30
CA ARG A 242 -5.31 11.34 15.72
C ARG A 242 -6.27 11.08 14.56
N GLY A 243 -5.98 11.62 13.38
CA GLY A 243 -6.77 11.34 12.18
C GLY A 243 -6.80 9.85 11.84
N ALA A 244 -5.65 9.18 11.91
CA ALA A 244 -5.53 7.75 11.69
C ALA A 244 -6.34 6.96 12.72
N ALA A 245 -6.30 7.34 14.00
CA ALA A 245 -7.10 6.73 15.05
C ALA A 245 -8.60 6.83 14.78
N VAL A 246 -9.09 7.97 14.28
CA VAL A 246 -10.50 8.13 13.89
C VAL A 246 -10.85 7.21 12.72
N VAL A 247 -10.01 7.16 11.68
CA VAL A 247 -10.25 6.28 10.51
C VAL A 247 -10.25 4.81 10.91
N LEU A 248 -9.32 4.39 11.77
CA LEU A 248 -9.25 3.02 12.28
C LEU A 248 -10.39 2.69 13.24
N ALA A 249 -10.88 3.66 14.01
CA ALA A 249 -12.09 3.47 14.81
C ALA A 249 -13.33 3.26 13.92
N ILE A 250 -13.42 3.97 12.78
CA ILE A 250 -14.47 3.72 11.78
C ILE A 250 -14.32 2.31 11.19
N PHE A 251 -13.11 1.89 10.82
CA PHE A 251 -12.86 0.52 10.35
C PHE A 251 -13.29 -0.53 11.41
N ALA A 252 -12.93 -0.34 12.67
CA ALA A 252 -13.32 -1.22 13.76
C ALA A 252 -14.85 -1.24 13.94
N ALA A 253 -15.51 -0.08 13.88
CA ALA A 253 -16.97 0.01 13.95
C ALA A 253 -17.64 -0.72 12.78
N LEU A 254 -17.14 -0.54 11.55
CA LEU A 254 -17.61 -1.29 10.38
C LEU A 254 -17.44 -2.80 10.56
N ARG A 255 -16.32 -3.23 11.17
CA ARG A 255 -16.05 -4.64 11.43
C ARG A 255 -17.00 -5.23 12.46
N LEU A 256 -17.21 -4.54 13.59
CA LEU A 256 -18.10 -4.96 14.67
C LEU A 256 -19.58 -4.96 14.23
N ALA A 257 -19.98 -3.95 13.46
CA ALA A 257 -21.32 -3.88 12.88
C ALA A 257 -21.57 -5.08 11.96
N GLU A 258 -20.62 -5.39 11.09
CA GLU A 258 -20.73 -6.54 10.18
C GLU A 258 -20.85 -7.87 10.92
N LEU A 259 -20.03 -8.09 11.97
CA LEU A 259 -20.11 -9.30 12.79
C LEU A 259 -21.46 -9.45 13.49
N THR A 260 -21.99 -8.33 14.00
CA THR A 260 -23.25 -8.31 14.76
C THR A 260 -24.44 -8.54 13.85
N ILE A 261 -24.52 -7.82 12.73
CA ILE A 261 -25.62 -7.91 11.77
C ILE A 261 -25.69 -9.31 11.15
N ASN A 262 -24.53 -9.93 10.87
CA ASN A 262 -24.48 -11.25 10.25
C ASN A 262 -24.35 -12.41 11.26
N GLY A 263 -24.46 -12.14 12.57
CA GLY A 263 -24.45 -13.16 13.61
C GLY A 263 -23.17 -13.99 13.68
N LYS A 264 -22.01 -13.42 13.35
CA LYS A 264 -20.71 -14.13 13.24
C LYS A 264 -19.93 -14.26 14.54
N TRP A 265 -20.45 -13.72 15.64
CA TRP A 265 -19.83 -13.81 16.97
C TRP A 265 -19.45 -15.24 17.40
N PRO A 266 -20.24 -16.29 17.14
CA PRO A 266 -19.84 -17.66 17.48
C PRO A 266 -18.56 -18.11 16.78
N LEU A 267 -18.26 -17.60 15.56
CA LEU A 267 -17.04 -17.91 14.82
C LEU A 267 -15.81 -17.21 15.41
N VAL A 268 -15.99 -16.06 16.07
CA VAL A 268 -14.89 -15.38 16.78
C VAL A 268 -14.48 -16.19 18.01
N PHE A 269 -15.46 -16.75 18.70
CA PHE A 269 -15.28 -17.53 19.93
C PHE A 269 -15.30 -19.05 19.71
N SER A 270 -15.07 -19.51 18.47
CA SER A 270 -15.09 -20.94 18.13
C SER A 270 -13.93 -21.73 18.78
N GLY A 271 -12.88 -21.04 19.23
CA GLY A 271 -11.65 -21.64 19.72
C GLY A 271 -10.70 -22.10 18.60
N GLU A 272 -11.04 -21.80 17.35
CA GLU A 272 -10.19 -22.05 16.18
C GLU A 272 -9.14 -20.93 16.00
N TRP A 273 -8.07 -21.24 15.28
CA TRP A 273 -6.96 -20.31 15.08
C TRP A 273 -7.37 -19.06 14.29
N GLU A 274 -8.35 -19.18 13.38
CA GLU A 274 -8.93 -18.08 12.63
C GLU A 274 -9.57 -17.04 13.55
N GLY A 275 -10.23 -17.49 14.63
CA GLY A 275 -10.84 -16.63 15.64
C GLY A 275 -9.81 -15.92 16.51
N TYR A 276 -8.72 -16.61 16.88
CA TYR A 276 -7.62 -15.98 17.63
C TYR A 276 -6.92 -14.90 16.82
N VAL A 277 -6.56 -15.17 15.56
CA VAL A 277 -5.90 -14.18 14.68
C VAL A 277 -6.84 -13.00 14.38
N PHE A 278 -8.15 -13.23 14.37
CA PHE A 278 -9.13 -12.18 14.15
C PHE A 278 -9.20 -11.14 15.30
N GLY A 279 -8.93 -11.57 16.53
CA GLY A 279 -9.01 -10.72 17.72
C GLY A 279 -7.73 -9.96 18.08
N VAL A 280 -6.61 -10.22 17.40
CA VAL A 280 -5.31 -9.54 17.57
C VAL A 280 -5.21 -8.32 16.67
#